data_AF-A0A496UPC3-F1
#
_entry.id   AF-A0A496UPC3-F1
#
_cell.length_a   1.000
_cell.length_b   1.000
_cell.length_c   1.000
_cell.angle_alpha   90.00
_cell.angle_beta   90.00
_cell.angle_gamma   90.00
#
_symmetry.space_group_name_H-M   'P 1'
#
loop_
_entity.id
_entity.type
_entity.pdbx_description
1 polymer ?
#
loop_
_entity_poly.entity_id
_entity_poly.type
_entity_poly.pdbx_seq_one_letter_code
_entity_poly.pdbx_strand_id
1 'polypeptide(L)'
;MAHVLIVGAGYVGLRLAELLVMSGHRVTALRRIPPTTPDGVHWLTADVLEPATLTDLPDDLDAVVSTLAPTERSEQAYRHI
;
A
#
# COMPACT_ATOMS: atom_id res chain seq x y z
N MET A 1 10.11 -11.35 12.14
CA MET A 1 9.88 -10.00 11.60
C MET A 1 9.73 -10.15 10.10
N ALA A 2 8.61 -9.74 9.52
CA ALA A 2 8.37 -9.82 8.09
C ALA A 2 8.46 -8.43 7.44
N HIS A 3 8.79 -8.37 6.16
CA HIS A 3 8.65 -7.20 5.30
C HIS A 3 7.38 -7.29 4.46
N VAL A 4 6.43 -6.38 4.73
CA VAL A 4 5.12 -6.39 4.09
C VAL A 4 4.94 -5.15 3.22
N LEU A 5 4.58 -5.35 1.96
CA LEU A 5 4.10 -4.30 1.06
C LEU A 5 2.57 -4.23 1.10
N ILE A 6 2.02 -3.05 1.39
CA ILE A 6 0.58 -2.77 1.27
C ILE A 6 0.33 -1.94 0.02
N VAL A 7 -0.43 -2.49 -0.91
CA VAL A 7 -0.80 -1.81 -2.16
C VAL A 7 -2.19 -1.19 -1.99
N GLY A 8 -2.26 0.15 -1.98
CA GLY A 8 -3.52 0.86 -1.78
C GLY A 8 -3.87 1.07 -0.30
N ALA A 9 -3.05 1.82 0.44
CA ALA A 9 -3.29 2.14 1.85
C ALA A 9 -4.38 3.22 2.06
N GLY A 10 -5.63 2.86 1.78
CA GLY A 10 -6.84 3.61 2.15
C GLY A 10 -7.30 3.28 3.57
N TYR A 11 -8.60 3.22 3.82
CA TYR A 11 -9.16 2.95 5.15
C TYR A 11 -8.65 1.64 5.78
N VAL A 12 -8.78 0.52 5.07
CA VAL A 12 -8.34 -0.80 5.57
C VAL A 12 -6.82 -0.90 5.61
N GLY A 13 -6.15 -0.46 4.53
CA GLY A 13 -4.69 -0.57 4.44
C GLY A 13 -3.95 0.27 5.47
N LEU A 14 -4.46 1.44 5.86
CA LEU A 14 -3.89 2.22 6.97
C LEU A 14 -4.01 1.49 8.30
N ARG A 15 -5.19 0.93 8.59
CA ARG A 15 -5.37 0.19 9.84
C ARG A 15 -4.48 -1.06 9.89
N LEU A 16 -4.31 -1.73 8.75
CA LEU A 16 -3.38 -2.85 8.64
C LEU A 16 -1.93 -2.40 8.85
N ALA A 17 -1.50 -1.30 8.23
CA ALA A 17 -0.16 -0.76 8.39
C ALA A 17 0.18 -0.49 9.87
N GLU A 18 -0.72 0.18 10.60
CA GLU A 18 -0.56 0.43 12.03
C GLU A 18 -0.37 -0.85 12.83
N LEU A 19 -1.23 -1.85 12.61
CA LEU A 19 -1.18 -3.13 13.33
C LEU A 19 0.12 -3.90 13.04
N LEU A 20 0.58 -3.88 11.79
CA LEU A 20 1.83 -4.53 11.40
C LEU A 20 3.06 -3.84 12.00
N VAL A 21 3.09 -2.50 11.99
CA VAL A 21 4.15 -1.71 12.65
C VAL A 21 4.17 -2.01 14.16
N MET A 22 3.02 -1.99 14.82
CA MET A 22 2.89 -2.31 16.25
C MET A 22 3.34 -3.75 16.58
N SER A 23 3.22 -4.66 15.62
CA SER A 23 3.67 -6.06 15.75
C SER A 23 5.17 -6.24 15.44
N GLY A 24 5.90 -5.16 15.17
CA GLY A 24 7.33 -5.17 14.89
C GLY A 24 7.68 -5.66 13.49
N HIS A 25 6.77 -5.51 12.53
CA HIS A 25 7.04 -5.78 11.11
C HIS A 25 7.56 -4.53 10.40
N ARG A 26 8.34 -4.73 9.33
CA ARG A 26 8.71 -3.64 8.42
C ARG A 26 7.58 -3.47 7.42
N VAL A 27 7.04 -2.25 7.31
CA VAL A 27 5.88 -1.97 6.46
C VAL A 27 6.25 -0.95 5.41
N THR A 28 6.04 -1.31 4.15
CA THR A 28 6.07 -0.41 3.01
C THR A 28 4.64 -0.25 2.48
N ALA A 29 4.21 0.97 2.19
CA ALA A 29 2.88 1.24 1.67
C ALA A 29 2.95 2.03 0.36
N LEU A 30 2.28 1.53 -0.68
CA LEU A 30 2.22 2.13 -2.01
C LEU A 30 0.92 2.90 -2.18
N ARG A 31 1.03 4.20 -2.52
CA ARG A 31 -0.13 5.06 -2.79
C ARG A 31 0.24 6.23 -3.70
N ARG A 32 -0.67 6.61 -4.60
CA ARG A 32 -0.50 7.78 -5.49
C ARG A 32 -0.30 9.10 -4.72
N ILE A 33 -0.95 9.22 -3.57
CA ILE A 33 -0.86 10.39 -2.69
C ILE A 33 -0.73 9.86 -1.26
N PRO A 34 0.50 9.75 -0.72
CA PRO A 34 0.74 9.34 0.65
C PRO A 34 0.11 10.33 1.65
N PRO A 35 -0.50 9.86 2.75
CA PRO A 35 -0.95 10.71 3.84
C PRO A 35 0.22 11.14 4.72
N THR A 36 0.00 12.13 5.60
CA THR A 36 0.95 12.55 6.64
C THR A 36 0.94 11.62 7.86
N THR A 37 0.70 10.32 7.69
CA THR A 37 0.48 9.32 8.76
C THR A 37 0.99 7.95 8.33
N PRO A 38 1.11 6.94 9.23
CA PRO A 38 1.63 6.97 10.59
C PRO A 38 3.17 6.81 10.61
N ASP A 39 3.80 7.09 11.75
CA ASP A 39 5.22 6.82 11.97
C ASP A 39 5.52 5.31 11.80
N GLY A 40 6.68 4.99 11.21
CA GLY A 40 7.13 3.60 11.02
C GLY A 40 6.66 2.92 9.72
N VAL A 41 5.92 3.61 8.87
CA VAL A 41 5.58 3.15 7.50
C VAL A 41 6.50 3.83 6.49
N HIS A 42 7.13 3.03 5.62
CA HIS A 42 7.82 3.55 4.45
C HIS A 42 6.83 3.78 3.31
N TRP A 43 6.74 5.00 2.80
CA TRP A 43 5.78 5.36 1.76
C TRP A 43 6.42 5.37 0.37
N LEU A 44 5.83 4.59 -0.55
CA LEU A 44 6.16 4.62 -1.96
C LEU A 44 5.04 5.35 -2.73
N THR A 45 5.44 6.35 -3.51
CA THR A 45 4.52 7.09 -4.37
C THR A 45 4.53 6.47 -5.76
N ALA A 46 3.47 5.75 -6.11
CA ALA A 46 3.32 5.13 -7.42
C ALA A 46 1.84 4.92 -7.78
N ASP A 47 1.57 4.70 -9.05
CA ASP A 47 0.29 4.24 -9.58
C ASP A 47 0.43 2.81 -10.10
N VAL A 48 -0.35 1.89 -9.54
CA VAL A 48 -0.34 0.47 -9.94
C VAL A 48 -0.80 0.23 -11.37
N LEU A 49 -1.54 1.18 -11.94
CA LEU A 49 -1.98 1.14 -13.33
C LEU A 49 -0.90 1.63 -14.30
N GLU A 50 0.17 2.25 -13.79
CA GLU A 50 1.28 2.79 -14.57
C GLU A 50 2.58 2.09 -14.14
N PRO A 51 2.95 0.95 -14.76
CA PRO A 51 4.12 0.16 -14.37
C PRO A 51 5.43 0.95 -14.34
N ALA A 52 5.55 2.00 -15.16
CA ALA A 52 6.70 2.90 -15.18
C ALA A 52 6.90 3.69 -13.87
N THR A 53 5.88 3.74 -13.00
CA THR A 53 5.96 4.39 -11.68
C THR A 53 6.38 3.42 -10.57
N LEU A 54 6.48 2.13 -10.85
CA LEU A 54 6.84 1.07 -9.89
C LEU A 54 8.37 0.84 -9.84
N THR A 55 9.14 1.91 -9.67
CA THR A 55 10.61 1.87 -9.81
C THR A 55 11.35 1.45 -8.54
N ASP A 56 10.80 1.76 -7.37
CA ASP A 56 11.50 1.62 -6.08
C ASP A 56 10.85 0.57 -5.18
N LEU A 57 10.36 -0.52 -5.78
CA LEU A 57 9.80 -1.64 -5.05
C LEU A 57 10.92 -2.39 -4.30
N PRO A 58 10.71 -2.82 -3.05
CA PRO A 58 11.72 -3.59 -2.32
C PRO A 58 11.89 -4.99 -2.90
N ASP A 59 13.14 -5.44 -2.99
CA ASP A 59 13.47 -6.78 -3.49
C ASP A 59 13.26 -7.90 -2.45
N ASP A 60 13.07 -7.54 -1.17
CA ASP A 60 13.05 -8.44 -0.02
C ASP A 60 11.70 -8.50 0.69
N LEU A 61 10.62 -8.62 -0.10
CA LEU A 61 9.25 -8.74 0.41
C LEU A 61 8.91 -10.17 0.79
N ASP A 62 8.39 -10.35 2.01
CA ASP A 62 7.82 -11.63 2.46
C ASP A 62 6.34 -11.76 2.09
N ALA A 63 5.64 -10.63 1.98
CA ALA A 63 4.22 -10.58 1.66
C ALA A 63 3.81 -9.30 0.95
N VAL A 64 2.80 -9.42 0.10
CA VAL A 64 2.10 -8.30 -0.55
C VAL A 64 0.62 -8.39 -0.20
N VAL A 65 0.06 -7.30 0.31
CA VAL A 65 -1.36 -7.19 0.62
C VAL A 65 -1.97 -6.09 -0.24
N SER A 66 -2.85 -6.48 -1.16
CA SER A 66 -3.62 -5.50 -1.94
C SER A 66 -4.90 -5.13 -1.19
N THR A 67 -5.02 -3.84 -0.88
CA THR A 67 -6.25 -3.23 -0.35
C THR A 67 -6.76 -2.14 -1.30
N LEU A 68 -6.46 -2.28 -2.60
CA LEU A 68 -6.93 -1.39 -3.65
C LEU A 68 -8.46 -1.33 -3.66
N ALA A 69 -8.97 -0.11 -3.68
CA ALA A 69 -10.35 0.18 -3.95
C ALA A 69 -10.40 1.42 -4.84
N PRO A 70 -11.34 1.50 -5.79
CA PRO A 70 -11.50 2.70 -6.57
C PRO A 70 -12.07 3.81 -5.69
N THR A 71 -11.91 5.05 -6.11
CA THR A 71 -12.54 6.19 -5.43
C THR A 71 -14.07 6.08 -5.44
N GLU A 72 -14.62 5.57 -6.55
CA GLU A 72 -16.04 5.34 -6.73
C GLU A 72 -16.41 3.87 -6.48
N ARG A 73 -17.56 3.65 -5.84
CA ARG A 73 -18.09 2.31 -5.57
C ARG A 73 -19.07 1.87 -6.66
N SER A 74 -18.60 1.82 -7.90
CA SER A 74 -19.35 1.25 -9.03
C SER A 74 -18.60 0.06 -9.62
N GLU A 75 -19.34 -0.89 -10.19
CA GLU A 75 -18.75 -2.07 -10.81
C GLU A 75 -17.71 -1.70 -11.88
N GLN A 76 -18.02 -0.67 -12.67
CA GLN A 76 -17.11 -0.17 -13.70
C GLN A 76 -15.79 0.33 -13.08
N ALA A 77 -15.85 1.09 -11.98
CA ALA A 77 -14.66 1.58 -11.32
C ALA A 77 -13.77 0.43 -10.79
N TYR A 78 -14.36 -0.66 -10.30
CA TYR A 78 -13.63 -1.86 -9.88
C TYR A 78 -12.98 -2.63 -11.04
N ARG A 79 -13.49 -2.51 -12.27
CA ARG A 79 -12.89 -3.13 -13.46
C ARG A 79 -11.68 -2.37 -14.01
N HIS A 80 -11.40 -1.18 -13.49
CA HIS A 80 -10.33 -0.29 -13.95
C HIS A 80 -9.20 -0.10 -12.93
N ILE A 81 -9.15 -0.92 -11.88
CA ILE A 81 -8.09 -0.93 -10.86
C ILE A 81 -7.33 -2.25 -10.86
#